data_AF-A0A7K2Z0R9-F1
#
_entry.id   AF-A0A7K2Z0R9-F1
#
_cell.length_a   1.000
_cell.length_b   1.000
_cell.length_c   1.000
_cell.angle_alpha   90.00
_cell.angle_beta   90.00
_cell.angle_gamma   90.00
#
_symmetry.space_group_name_H-M   'P 1'
#
loop_
_entity.id
_entity.type
_entity.pdbx_description
1 polymer ?
#
loop_
_entity_poly.entity_id
_entity_poly.type
_entity_poly.pdbx_seq_one_letter_code
_entity_poly.pdbx_strand_id
1 'polypeptide(L)'
;MTSGTSYDLLLAGPFEPARLGPPLADVFGVRTERVDIVGGDASSATARRDGSADVFCSYTAARGDITAVLDIRARGAAGLAPTSEHDVALALAARLKVVVLFSAGTVRPSAYWAATPAGTSVRARVYDETPVDDLATPGFTIDRLQFPVPELRFVSVGPLPELIRDHEMATPVSSACVAAAGLAVATQRSALRAWESMTVRMGAGWPPFAWYPADFYADDLRARDILEHLADASAADAVREIDGAFTALTCDDAGNALSAALALPGEALRTRGWWWRRQPLELPWPVVASEGS
;
A
#
# COMPACT_ATOMS: atom_id res chain seq x y z
N MET A 1 -18.89 -13.56 -25.28
CA MET A 1 -18.28 -13.68 -23.94
C MET A 1 -18.77 -12.49 -23.13
N THR A 2 -19.79 -12.67 -22.30
CA THR A 2 -20.22 -11.64 -21.33
C THR A 2 -19.13 -11.50 -20.28
N SER A 3 -18.44 -10.35 -20.24
CA SER A 3 -17.47 -10.05 -19.19
C SER A 3 -18.18 -10.09 -17.84
N GLY A 4 -17.79 -11.03 -16.98
CA GLY A 4 -18.20 -11.05 -15.57
C GLY A 4 -17.22 -10.25 -14.71
N THR A 5 -17.66 -9.80 -13.55
CA THR A 5 -16.78 -9.17 -12.55
C THR A 5 -16.21 -10.26 -11.64
N SER A 6 -14.91 -10.21 -11.37
CA SER A 6 -14.19 -11.12 -10.47
C SER A 6 -13.73 -10.36 -9.23
N TYR A 7 -13.73 -11.02 -8.07
CA TYR A 7 -13.25 -10.50 -6.80
C TYR A 7 -12.41 -11.57 -6.10
N ASP A 8 -11.23 -11.18 -5.60
CA ASP A 8 -10.27 -12.07 -4.97
C ASP A 8 -10.06 -11.64 -3.51
N LEU A 9 -10.69 -12.36 -2.59
CA LEU A 9 -10.77 -11.97 -1.18
C LEU A 9 -10.07 -12.97 -0.26
N LEU A 10 -9.47 -12.47 0.82
CA LEU A 10 -8.90 -13.29 1.89
C LEU A 10 -9.74 -13.15 3.16
N LEU A 11 -10.04 -14.24 3.84
CA LEU A 11 -10.76 -14.21 5.12
C LEU A 11 -9.78 -14.38 6.29
N ALA A 12 -9.79 -13.43 7.22
CA ALA A 12 -9.07 -13.54 8.49
C ALA A 12 -10.09 -13.69 9.64
N GLY A 13 -10.21 -14.92 10.14
CA GLY A 13 -11.15 -15.30 11.20
C GLY A 13 -11.80 -16.66 10.95
N PRO A 14 -12.69 -17.12 11.85
CA PRO A 14 -13.36 -18.42 11.70
C PRO A 14 -14.12 -18.52 10.38
N PHE A 15 -13.86 -19.57 9.61
CA PHE A 15 -14.50 -19.79 8.32
C PHE A 15 -15.27 -21.12 8.29
N GLU A 16 -16.53 -21.04 7.87
CA GLU A 16 -17.39 -22.20 7.66
C GLU A 16 -18.07 -22.05 6.29
N PRO A 17 -17.74 -22.88 5.29
CA PRO A 17 -18.26 -22.75 3.92
C PRO A 17 -19.79 -22.71 3.83
N ALA A 18 -20.47 -23.48 4.68
CA ALA A 18 -21.93 -23.55 4.72
C ALA A 18 -22.59 -22.20 5.03
N ARG A 19 -21.85 -21.27 5.67
CA ARG A 19 -22.35 -19.94 6.04
C ARG A 19 -22.15 -18.88 4.97
N LEU A 20 -21.48 -19.21 3.85
CA LEU A 20 -21.09 -18.23 2.83
C LEU A 20 -22.24 -17.88 1.85
N GLY A 21 -23.19 -18.80 1.65
CA GLY A 21 -24.29 -18.64 0.68
C GLY A 21 -25.17 -17.41 0.94
N PRO A 22 -25.84 -17.30 2.11
CA PRO A 22 -26.73 -16.18 2.37
C PRO A 22 -26.04 -14.80 2.34
N PRO A 23 -24.83 -14.60 2.90
CA PRO A 23 -24.09 -13.35 2.77
C PRO A 23 -23.79 -12.96 1.33
N LEU A 24 -23.32 -13.90 0.50
CA LEU A 24 -23.08 -13.63 -0.92
C LEU A 24 -24.38 -13.27 -1.64
N ALA A 25 -25.45 -14.02 -1.41
CA ALA A 25 -26.74 -13.76 -2.03
C ALA A 25 -27.23 -12.33 -1.75
N ASP A 26 -27.12 -11.91 -0.49
CA ASP A 26 -27.50 -10.56 -0.06
C ASP A 26 -26.59 -9.47 -0.65
N VAL A 27 -25.26 -9.67 -0.64
CA VAL A 27 -24.29 -8.72 -1.23
C VAL A 27 -24.53 -8.50 -2.73
N PHE A 28 -24.89 -9.56 -3.45
CA PHE A 28 -25.12 -9.52 -4.90
C PHE A 28 -26.60 -9.33 -5.27
N GLY A 29 -27.50 -9.15 -4.31
CA GLY A 29 -28.93 -8.95 -4.55
C GLY A 29 -29.62 -10.11 -5.28
N VAL A 30 -29.15 -11.35 -5.08
CA VAL A 30 -29.71 -12.56 -5.69
C VAL A 30 -30.33 -13.46 -4.63
N ARG A 31 -31.11 -14.46 -5.07
CA ARG A 31 -31.59 -15.50 -4.15
C ARG A 31 -30.46 -16.47 -3.81
N THR A 32 -30.47 -17.05 -2.61
CA THR A 32 -29.43 -18.00 -2.16
C THR A 32 -29.28 -19.19 -3.11
N GLU A 33 -30.37 -19.66 -3.74
CA GLU A 33 -30.33 -20.76 -4.71
C GLU A 33 -29.63 -20.38 -6.03
N ARG A 34 -29.33 -19.09 -6.24
CA ARG A 34 -28.60 -18.57 -7.40
C ARG A 34 -27.11 -18.36 -7.09
N VAL A 35 -26.65 -18.77 -5.91
CA VAL A 35 -25.25 -18.74 -5.50
C VAL A 35 -24.71 -20.17 -5.52
N ASP A 36 -23.70 -20.41 -6.34
CA ASP A 36 -22.97 -21.68 -6.41
C ASP A 36 -21.65 -21.57 -5.64
N ILE A 37 -21.47 -22.39 -4.61
CA ILE A 37 -20.25 -22.41 -3.78
C ILE A 37 -19.58 -23.77 -3.94
N VAL A 38 -18.30 -23.75 -4.32
CA VAL A 38 -17.51 -24.96 -4.51
C VAL A 38 -16.18 -24.83 -3.76
N GLY A 39 -15.82 -25.87 -3.02
CA GLY A 39 -14.50 -25.97 -2.39
C GLY A 39 -13.41 -26.29 -3.40
N GLY A 40 -12.19 -25.85 -3.13
CA GLY A 40 -11.02 -25.99 -4.00
C GLY A 40 -10.01 -27.03 -3.52
N ASP A 41 -10.38 -28.01 -2.69
CA ASP A 41 -9.50 -29.16 -2.48
C ASP A 41 -9.34 -29.91 -3.81
N ALA A 42 -8.11 -30.27 -4.20
CA ALA A 42 -7.83 -30.91 -5.49
C ALA A 42 -8.67 -32.20 -5.74
N SER A 43 -9.28 -32.78 -4.69
CA SER A 43 -10.24 -33.89 -4.74
C SER A 43 -11.66 -33.53 -5.19
N SER A 44 -12.07 -32.25 -5.17
CA SER A 44 -13.41 -31.80 -5.54
C SER A 44 -13.50 -31.19 -6.95
N ALA A 45 -12.47 -31.38 -7.79
CA ALA A 45 -12.48 -31.03 -9.21
C ALA A 45 -13.62 -31.68 -10.05
N THR A 46 -14.46 -32.50 -9.42
CA THR A 46 -15.67 -33.12 -9.99
C THR A 46 -16.98 -32.46 -9.56
N ALA A 47 -16.96 -31.43 -8.70
CA ALA A 47 -18.15 -30.68 -8.33
C ALA A 47 -18.68 -29.93 -9.57
N ARG A 48 -19.78 -30.47 -10.12
CA ARG A 48 -20.44 -29.91 -11.29
C ARG A 48 -21.02 -28.55 -10.91
N ARG A 49 -20.41 -27.47 -11.41
CA ARG A 49 -20.93 -26.10 -11.29
C ARG A 49 -22.38 -26.05 -11.74
N ASP A 50 -23.24 -25.40 -10.94
CA ASP A 50 -24.59 -25.11 -11.40
C ASP A 50 -24.53 -24.04 -12.51
N GLY A 51 -24.70 -24.46 -13.76
CA GLY A 51 -24.75 -23.56 -14.90
C GLY A 51 -25.84 -22.50 -14.80
N SER A 52 -26.85 -22.73 -13.94
CA SER A 52 -27.93 -21.79 -13.67
C SER A 52 -27.53 -20.64 -12.75
N ALA A 53 -26.50 -20.77 -11.91
CA ALA A 53 -26.14 -19.76 -10.91
C ALA A 53 -25.75 -18.40 -11.51
N ASP A 54 -26.02 -17.35 -10.73
CA ASP A 54 -25.67 -15.95 -11.06
C ASP A 54 -24.37 -15.53 -10.38
N VAL A 55 -24.09 -16.08 -9.20
CA VAL A 55 -22.86 -15.84 -8.44
C VAL A 55 -22.16 -17.17 -8.24
N PHE A 56 -20.90 -17.23 -8.66
CA PHE A 56 -20.02 -18.37 -8.46
C PHE A 56 -18.98 -17.98 -7.42
N CYS A 57 -18.83 -18.78 -6.38
CA CYS A 57 -17.75 -18.65 -5.42
C CYS A 57 -16.96 -19.95 -5.38
N SER A 58 -15.65 -19.83 -5.54
CA SER A 58 -14.71 -20.88 -5.19
C SER A 58 -14.04 -20.48 -3.89
N TYR A 59 -13.79 -21.44 -3.00
CA TYR A 59 -12.98 -21.18 -1.82
C TYR A 59 -11.86 -22.20 -1.67
N THR A 60 -10.70 -21.75 -1.23
CA THR A 60 -9.56 -22.59 -0.87
C THR A 60 -9.24 -22.34 0.59
N ALA A 61 -9.15 -23.39 1.40
CA ALA A 61 -8.69 -23.26 2.78
C ALA A 61 -7.24 -22.77 2.78
N ALA A 62 -6.89 -21.90 3.73
CA ALA A 62 -5.55 -21.34 3.88
C ALA A 62 -4.97 -21.62 5.27
N ARG A 63 -3.66 -21.43 5.42
CA ARG A 63 -2.92 -21.52 6.69
C ARG A 63 -2.36 -20.16 7.10
N GLY A 64 -2.05 -20.01 8.38
CA GLY A 64 -1.52 -18.77 8.97
C GLY A 64 -2.65 -17.89 9.50
N ASP A 65 -2.56 -16.59 9.24
CA ASP A 65 -3.54 -15.60 9.72
C ASP A 65 -4.81 -15.53 8.83
N ILE A 66 -4.71 -16.07 7.61
CA ILE A 66 -5.82 -16.21 6.66
C ILE A 66 -6.33 -17.64 6.73
N THR A 67 -7.65 -17.79 6.83
CA THR A 67 -8.32 -19.09 6.93
C THR A 67 -8.91 -19.58 5.61
N ALA A 68 -9.24 -18.66 4.70
CA ALA A 68 -9.71 -19.01 3.37
C ALA A 68 -9.41 -17.91 2.34
N VAL A 69 -9.17 -18.34 1.11
CA VAL A 69 -9.13 -17.51 -0.09
C VAL A 69 -10.43 -17.73 -0.85
N LEU A 70 -11.08 -16.65 -1.29
CA LEU A 70 -12.30 -16.67 -2.07
C LEU A 70 -12.06 -16.09 -3.46
N ASP A 71 -12.46 -16.82 -4.50
CA ASP A 71 -12.56 -16.35 -5.89
C ASP A 71 -14.05 -16.26 -6.23
N ILE A 72 -14.56 -15.03 -6.31
CA ILE A 72 -15.98 -14.74 -6.54
C ILE A 72 -16.15 -14.17 -7.94
N ARG A 73 -17.03 -14.80 -8.73
CA ARG A 73 -17.40 -14.33 -10.07
C ARG A 73 -18.91 -14.11 -10.15
N ALA A 74 -19.31 -12.91 -10.55
CA ALA A 74 -20.71 -12.60 -10.80
C ALA A 74 -21.00 -12.56 -12.31
N ARG A 75 -22.04 -13.27 -12.73
CA ARG A 75 -22.55 -13.23 -14.11
C ARG A 75 -23.38 -11.96 -14.28
N GLY A 76 -22.94 -11.07 -15.17
CA GLY A 76 -23.52 -9.75 -15.35
C GLY A 76 -24.97 -9.76 -15.85
N ALA A 77 -25.92 -9.58 -14.93
CA ALA A 77 -27.15 -8.85 -15.22
C ALA A 77 -26.92 -7.40 -14.77
N ALA A 78 -27.09 -6.45 -15.68
CA ALA A 78 -26.85 -5.04 -15.42
C ALA A 78 -27.61 -4.56 -14.17
N GLY A 79 -26.88 -4.08 -13.15
CA GLY A 79 -27.45 -3.45 -11.96
C GLY A 79 -27.49 -4.26 -10.66
N LEU A 80 -27.02 -5.52 -10.64
CA LEU A 80 -27.05 -6.36 -9.42
C LEU A 80 -25.68 -6.55 -8.73
N ALA A 81 -24.57 -6.48 -9.47
CA ALA A 81 -23.24 -6.66 -8.87
C ALA A 81 -22.76 -5.35 -8.19
N PRO A 82 -22.19 -5.43 -6.98
CA PRO A 82 -21.48 -4.30 -6.38
C PRO A 82 -20.44 -3.73 -7.33
N THR A 83 -20.26 -2.41 -7.30
CA THR A 83 -19.40 -1.70 -8.25
C THR A 83 -17.92 -1.82 -7.92
N SER A 84 -17.56 -2.18 -6.68
CA SER A 84 -16.16 -2.28 -6.25
C SER A 84 -15.92 -3.49 -5.36
N GLU A 85 -14.70 -4.01 -5.42
CA GLU A 85 -14.22 -5.06 -4.51
C GLU A 85 -14.21 -4.61 -3.04
N HIS A 86 -13.99 -3.31 -2.80
CA HIS A 86 -14.08 -2.71 -1.48
C HIS A 86 -15.49 -2.83 -0.88
N ASP A 87 -16.53 -2.54 -1.67
CA ASP A 87 -17.92 -2.67 -1.22
C ASP A 87 -18.26 -4.13 -0.90
N VAL A 88 -17.82 -5.08 -1.74
CA VAL A 88 -18.01 -6.52 -1.51
C VAL A 88 -17.32 -6.93 -0.21
N ALA A 89 -16.07 -6.53 -0.01
CA ALA A 89 -15.29 -6.89 1.17
C ALA A 89 -15.91 -6.35 2.46
N LEU A 90 -16.31 -5.07 2.50
CA LEU A 90 -17.01 -4.47 3.63
C LEU A 90 -18.33 -5.17 3.94
N ALA A 91 -19.12 -5.42 2.90
CA ALA A 91 -20.43 -6.03 3.05
C ALA A 91 -20.33 -7.49 3.54
N LEU A 92 -19.33 -8.25 3.08
CA LEU A 92 -19.04 -9.60 3.57
C LEU A 92 -18.48 -9.58 4.99
N ALA A 93 -17.53 -8.69 5.31
CA ALA A 93 -16.97 -8.57 6.64
C ALA A 93 -18.06 -8.34 7.71
N ALA A 94 -18.99 -7.42 7.42
CA ALA A 94 -20.11 -7.11 8.29
C ALA A 94 -21.08 -8.30 8.51
N ARG A 95 -21.31 -9.13 7.49
CA ARG A 95 -22.27 -10.27 7.52
C ARG A 95 -21.65 -11.52 8.12
N LEU A 96 -20.40 -11.81 7.76
CA LEU A 96 -19.66 -12.97 8.26
C LEU A 96 -19.09 -12.74 9.67
N LYS A 97 -18.97 -11.47 10.10
CA LYS A 97 -18.34 -11.07 11.37
C LYS A 97 -16.87 -11.49 11.44
N VAL A 98 -16.18 -11.35 10.31
CA VAL A 98 -14.73 -11.59 10.17
C VAL A 98 -14.08 -10.44 9.42
N VAL A 99 -12.76 -10.35 9.46
CA VAL A 99 -12.03 -9.42 8.61
C VAL A 99 -11.90 -10.00 7.21
N VAL A 100 -12.17 -9.19 6.20
CA VAL A 100 -12.02 -9.55 4.79
C VAL A 100 -10.94 -8.68 4.18
N LEU A 101 -9.91 -9.29 3.62
CA LEU A 101 -8.85 -8.57 2.93
C LEU A 101 -9.03 -8.65 1.42
N PHE A 102 -8.61 -7.60 0.74
CA PHE A 102 -8.60 -7.54 -0.72
C PHE A 102 -7.40 -6.73 -1.19
N SER A 103 -6.97 -6.97 -2.43
CA SER A 103 -5.79 -6.32 -2.99
C SER A 103 -5.98 -4.81 -3.02
N ALA A 104 -4.92 -4.07 -2.71
CA ALA A 104 -4.93 -2.62 -2.86
C ALA A 104 -4.88 -2.14 -4.33
N GLY A 105 -4.74 -3.05 -5.30
CA GLY A 105 -4.59 -2.71 -6.72
C GLY A 105 -3.27 -1.99 -7.05
N THR A 106 -2.29 -2.02 -6.14
CA THR A 106 -0.98 -1.39 -6.35
C THR A 106 0.00 -2.36 -7.01
N VAL A 107 1.14 -1.85 -7.49
CA VAL A 107 2.25 -2.67 -8.02
C VAL A 107 2.84 -3.62 -6.96
N ARG A 108 2.48 -3.45 -5.67
CA ARG A 108 3.00 -4.24 -4.55
C ARG A 108 2.05 -5.40 -4.23
N PRO A 109 2.46 -6.65 -4.43
CA PRO A 109 1.62 -7.82 -4.14
C PRO A 109 1.26 -7.96 -2.66
N SER A 110 2.06 -7.38 -1.75
CA SER A 110 1.85 -7.47 -0.30
C SER A 110 0.92 -6.39 0.27
N ALA A 111 0.46 -5.43 -0.55
CA ALA A 111 -0.38 -4.33 -0.09
C ALA A 111 -1.86 -4.69 -0.17
N TYR A 112 -2.51 -4.79 0.99
CA TYR A 112 -3.92 -5.13 1.11
C TYR A 112 -4.70 -4.04 1.85
N TRP A 113 -6.01 -4.05 1.65
CA TRP A 113 -6.98 -3.44 2.53
C TRP A 113 -7.62 -4.53 3.39
N ALA A 114 -7.85 -4.24 4.66
CA ALA A 114 -8.57 -5.10 5.60
C ALA A 114 -9.91 -4.44 5.97
N ALA A 115 -11.00 -4.93 5.38
CA ALA A 115 -12.36 -4.55 5.72
C ALA A 115 -12.79 -5.22 7.03
N THR A 116 -13.29 -4.42 7.96
CA THR A 116 -13.67 -4.85 9.31
C THR A 116 -15.17 -5.07 9.43
N PRO A 117 -15.62 -5.91 10.37
CA PRO A 117 -17.05 -6.06 10.69
C PRO A 117 -17.77 -4.76 11.09
N ALA A 118 -17.01 -3.74 11.49
CA ALA A 118 -17.51 -2.41 11.87
C ALA A 118 -17.80 -1.50 10.65
N GLY A 119 -17.55 -1.97 9.43
CA GLY A 119 -17.82 -1.20 8.20
C GLY A 119 -16.72 -0.20 7.85
N THR A 120 -15.51 -0.38 8.39
CA THR A 120 -14.33 0.41 8.04
C THR A 120 -13.28 -0.45 7.34
N SER A 121 -12.32 0.17 6.65
CA SER A 121 -11.18 -0.53 6.08
C SER A 121 -9.87 0.13 6.49
N VAL A 122 -8.87 -0.68 6.83
CA VAL A 122 -7.52 -0.21 7.17
C VAL A 122 -6.49 -0.82 6.23
N ARG A 123 -5.32 -0.20 6.09
CA ARG A 123 -4.24 -0.81 5.31
C ARG A 123 -3.57 -1.94 6.08
N ALA A 124 -3.24 -3.00 5.36
CA ALA A 124 -2.58 -4.20 5.87
C ALA A 124 -1.44 -4.61 4.94
N ARG A 125 -0.36 -5.13 5.52
CA ARG A 125 0.68 -5.83 4.79
C ARG A 125 0.52 -7.33 4.99
N VAL A 126 0.43 -8.06 3.90
CA VAL A 126 0.27 -9.52 3.90
C VAL A 126 1.41 -10.14 3.10
N TYR A 127 2.05 -11.16 3.65
CA TYR A 127 3.02 -11.98 2.93
C TYR A 127 2.37 -13.29 2.50
N ASP A 128 2.61 -13.66 1.25
CA ASP A 128 2.30 -14.97 0.72
C ASP A 128 3.47 -15.92 1.04
N GLU A 129 3.19 -16.93 1.85
CA GLU A 129 4.09 -18.01 2.27
C GLU A 129 3.69 -19.34 1.63
N THR A 130 2.91 -19.29 0.54
CA THR A 130 2.53 -20.49 -0.21
C THR A 130 3.80 -21.16 -0.74
N PRO A 131 4.03 -22.45 -0.41
CA PRO A 131 5.15 -23.20 -0.97
C PRO A 131 5.07 -23.21 -2.50
N VAL A 132 6.21 -23.33 -3.17
CA VAL A 132 6.30 -23.41 -4.64
C VAL A 132 5.62 -24.68 -5.20
N ASP A 133 5.24 -25.62 -4.34
CA ASP A 133 4.43 -26.78 -4.72
C ASP A 133 2.95 -26.37 -4.83
N ASP A 134 2.43 -26.35 -6.06
CA ASP A 134 1.06 -25.95 -6.41
C ASP A 134 -0.04 -26.81 -5.74
N LEU A 135 0.33 -27.96 -5.15
CA LEU A 135 -0.59 -28.82 -4.40
C LEU A 135 -0.65 -28.47 -2.91
N ALA A 136 0.19 -27.55 -2.43
CA ALA A 136 0.22 -27.16 -1.03
C ALA A 136 -0.93 -26.18 -0.68
N THR A 137 -1.40 -26.27 0.57
CA THR A 137 -2.34 -25.29 1.11
C THR A 137 -1.69 -23.90 1.17
N PRO A 138 -2.32 -22.87 0.59
CA PRO A 138 -1.74 -21.54 0.55
C PRO A 138 -1.59 -20.96 1.95
N GLY A 139 -0.45 -20.29 2.21
CA GLY A 139 -0.11 -19.74 3.51
C GLY A 139 -0.01 -18.23 3.45
N PHE A 140 -0.59 -17.54 4.43
CA PHE A 140 -0.52 -16.09 4.51
C PHE A 140 -0.30 -15.61 5.94
N THR A 141 0.56 -14.60 6.07
CA THR A 141 0.86 -13.93 7.33
C THR A 141 0.53 -12.45 7.21
N ILE A 142 -0.24 -11.91 8.15
CA ILE A 142 -0.51 -10.47 8.25
C ILE A 142 0.59 -9.86 9.13
N ASP A 143 1.57 -9.23 8.49
CA ASP A 143 2.74 -8.64 9.16
C ASP A 143 2.36 -7.42 10.01
N ARG A 144 1.57 -6.52 9.42
CA ARG A 144 1.29 -5.21 10.00
C ARG A 144 -0.03 -4.60 9.55
N LEU A 145 -0.67 -3.89 10.47
CA LEU A 145 -1.81 -3.02 10.23
C LEU A 145 -1.43 -1.55 10.41
N GLN A 146 -2.08 -0.69 9.64
CA GLN A 146 -1.95 0.77 9.78
C GLN A 146 -2.61 1.28 11.06
N PHE A 147 -3.77 0.71 11.41
CA PHE A 147 -4.57 1.08 12.58
C PHE A 147 -5.01 -0.21 13.30
N PRO A 148 -5.27 -0.14 14.63
CA PRO A 148 -5.71 -1.32 15.37
C PRO A 148 -7.06 -1.84 14.87
N VAL A 149 -7.15 -3.16 14.71
CA VAL A 149 -8.38 -3.89 14.38
C VAL A 149 -8.64 -4.91 15.49
N PRO A 150 -9.76 -4.82 16.23
CA PRO A 150 -10.02 -5.68 17.39
C PRO A 150 -9.94 -7.18 17.09
N GLU A 151 -10.39 -7.59 15.91
CA GLU A 151 -10.39 -8.97 15.43
C GLU A 151 -8.97 -9.50 15.14
N LEU A 152 -8.00 -8.60 14.92
CA LEU A 152 -6.60 -8.90 14.60
C LEU A 152 -5.64 -8.36 15.68
N ARG A 153 -6.02 -8.46 16.96
CA ARG A 153 -5.25 -7.95 18.10
C ARG A 153 -3.82 -8.50 18.25
N PHE A 154 -3.50 -9.59 17.55
CA PHE A 154 -2.17 -10.21 17.56
C PHE A 154 -1.24 -9.62 16.49
N VAL A 155 -1.78 -8.85 15.54
CA VAL A 155 -1.02 -8.23 14.46
C VAL A 155 -0.41 -6.92 14.95
N SER A 156 0.85 -6.67 14.56
CA SER A 156 1.54 -5.42 14.90
C SER A 156 0.85 -4.22 14.25
N VAL A 157 0.73 -3.11 14.97
CA VAL A 157 0.22 -1.84 14.43
C VAL A 157 1.39 -0.88 14.26
N GLY A 158 1.49 -0.25 13.10
CA GLY A 158 2.52 0.75 12.86
C GLY A 158 2.45 1.34 11.45
N PRO A 159 3.33 2.32 11.16
CA PRO A 159 3.40 2.90 9.84
C PRO A 159 3.78 1.86 8.78
N LEU A 160 3.22 2.05 7.59
CA LEU A 160 3.48 1.27 6.38
C LEU A 160 4.21 2.17 5.37
N PRO A 161 5.56 2.12 5.29
CA PRO A 161 6.35 2.97 4.41
C PRO A 161 5.92 2.96 2.95
N GLU A 162 5.41 1.84 2.45
CA GLU A 162 4.89 1.68 1.09
C GLU A 162 3.79 2.69 0.74
N LEU A 163 2.94 3.04 1.70
CA LEU A 163 1.84 3.99 1.47
C LEU A 163 2.34 5.41 1.23
N ILE A 164 3.53 5.74 1.72
CA ILE A 164 4.19 7.01 1.44
C ILE A 164 4.62 7.07 -0.02
N ARG A 165 5.17 5.96 -0.54
CA ARG A 165 5.59 5.85 -1.96
C ARG A 165 4.40 5.87 -2.90
N ASP A 166 3.27 5.28 -2.50
CA ASP A 166 2.05 5.25 -3.30
C ASP A 166 1.27 6.58 -3.23
N HIS A 167 1.55 7.43 -2.24
CA HIS A 167 0.96 8.76 -2.13
C HIS A 167 1.65 9.73 -3.09
N GLU A 168 0.99 10.06 -4.20
CA GLU A 168 1.51 11.00 -5.18
C GLU A 168 1.49 12.43 -4.66
N MET A 169 2.64 13.10 -4.76
CA MET A 169 2.74 14.55 -4.54
C MET A 169 2.62 15.30 -5.86
N ALA A 170 1.98 16.46 -5.84
CA ALA A 170 2.02 17.40 -6.95
C ALA A 170 3.46 17.91 -7.11
N THR A 171 3.96 17.89 -8.34
CA THR A 171 5.31 18.37 -8.70
C THR A 171 5.24 19.36 -9.86
N PRO A 172 4.62 20.54 -9.66
CA PRO A 172 4.40 21.53 -10.72
C PRO A 172 5.69 22.09 -11.33
N VAL A 173 6.74 22.34 -10.53
CA VAL A 173 8.03 22.90 -11.01
C VAL A 173 8.72 21.91 -11.94
N SER A 174 8.80 20.65 -11.53
CA SER A 174 9.34 19.54 -12.33
C SER A 174 8.53 19.34 -13.60
N SER A 175 7.20 19.36 -13.49
CA SER A 175 6.31 19.18 -14.65
C SER A 175 6.47 20.31 -15.67
N ALA A 176 6.54 21.56 -15.20
CA ALA A 176 6.78 22.72 -16.05
C ALA A 176 8.16 22.69 -16.71
N CYS A 177 9.20 22.32 -15.95
CA CYS A 177 10.55 22.16 -16.47
C CYS A 177 10.61 21.08 -17.58
N VAL A 178 10.01 19.91 -17.35
CA VAL A 178 9.94 18.84 -18.36
C VAL A 178 9.20 19.30 -19.61
N ALA A 179 8.10 20.04 -19.47
CA ALA A 179 7.34 20.56 -20.59
C ALA A 179 8.09 21.64 -21.39
N ALA A 180 8.83 22.52 -20.73
CA ALA A 180 9.52 23.65 -21.36
C ALA A 180 10.89 23.27 -21.96
N ALA A 181 11.69 22.51 -21.21
CA ALA A 181 13.07 22.18 -21.57
C ALA A 181 13.21 20.82 -22.27
N GLY A 182 12.19 19.95 -22.17
CA GLY A 182 12.25 18.61 -22.75
C GLY A 182 13.41 17.78 -22.20
N LEU A 183 13.54 17.71 -20.87
CA LEU A 183 14.62 16.98 -20.19
C LEU A 183 14.80 15.56 -20.78
N ALA A 184 15.84 15.40 -21.60
CA ALA A 184 16.04 14.19 -22.40
C ALA A 184 16.46 12.97 -21.55
N VAL A 185 17.08 13.23 -20.40
CA VAL A 185 17.60 12.18 -19.51
C VAL A 185 16.51 11.78 -18.52
N ALA A 186 16.01 10.54 -18.65
CA ALA A 186 14.99 9.99 -17.76
C ALA A 186 15.38 10.07 -16.28
N THR A 187 16.65 9.81 -15.96
CA THR A 187 17.20 9.89 -14.60
C THR A 187 17.11 11.30 -14.02
N GLN A 188 17.42 12.34 -14.82
CA GLN A 188 17.33 13.74 -14.38
C GLN A 188 15.88 14.14 -14.09
N ARG A 189 14.93 13.70 -14.93
CA ARG A 189 13.49 13.93 -14.69
C ARG A 189 13.01 13.29 -13.40
N SER A 190 13.37 12.03 -13.18
CA SER A 190 13.00 11.31 -11.96
C SER A 190 13.62 11.95 -10.71
N ALA A 191 14.88 12.39 -10.80
CA ALA A 191 15.57 13.05 -9.71
C ALA A 191 14.94 14.41 -9.36
N LEU A 192 14.59 15.21 -10.37
CA LEU A 192 13.90 16.49 -10.18
C LEU A 192 12.53 16.30 -9.51
N ARG A 193 11.75 15.33 -10.00
CA ARG A 193 10.44 14.98 -9.43
C ARG A 193 10.54 14.50 -7.98
N ALA A 194 11.53 13.66 -7.67
CA ALA A 194 11.76 13.17 -6.30
C ALA A 194 12.12 14.34 -5.36
N TRP A 195 13.02 15.22 -5.80
CA TRP A 195 13.45 16.38 -5.03
C TRP A 195 12.31 17.35 -4.72
N GLU A 196 11.49 17.68 -5.72
CA GLU A 196 10.32 18.50 -5.52
C GLU A 196 9.27 17.80 -4.64
N SER A 197 8.97 16.53 -4.92
CA SER A 197 7.99 15.74 -4.18
C SER A 197 8.30 15.72 -2.68
N MET A 198 9.56 15.50 -2.30
CA MET A 198 9.99 15.55 -0.90
C MET A 198 9.76 16.93 -0.28
N THR A 199 10.12 18.00 -1.01
CA THR A 199 9.97 19.38 -0.53
C THR A 199 8.50 19.77 -0.35
N VAL A 200 7.65 19.43 -1.32
CA VAL A 200 6.19 19.66 -1.24
C VAL A 200 5.59 18.85 -0.10
N ARG A 201 6.02 17.60 0.08
CA ARG A 201 5.55 16.73 1.17
C ARG A 201 5.91 17.31 2.54
N MET A 202 7.12 17.81 2.69
CA MET A 202 7.58 18.49 3.91
C MET A 202 6.71 19.72 4.21
N GLY A 203 6.45 20.57 3.21
CA GLY A 203 5.62 21.77 3.37
C GLY A 203 4.14 21.47 3.66
N ALA A 204 3.66 20.27 3.31
CA ALA A 204 2.31 19.81 3.57
C ALA A 204 2.16 19.04 4.90
N GLY A 205 3.20 18.99 5.74
CA GLY A 205 3.16 18.27 7.02
C GLY A 205 3.23 16.75 6.87
N TRP A 206 4.02 16.27 5.91
CA TRP A 206 4.35 14.84 5.73
C TRP A 206 3.14 13.92 5.49
N PRO A 207 2.27 14.23 4.52
CA PRO A 207 1.19 13.33 4.17
C PRO A 207 1.75 11.98 3.68
N PRO A 208 0.98 10.89 3.82
CA PRO A 208 -0.39 10.86 4.34
C PRO A 208 -0.52 10.77 5.88
N PHE A 209 0.57 10.66 6.65
CA PHE A 209 0.50 10.27 8.08
C PHE A 209 1.25 11.16 9.06
N ALA A 210 1.71 12.35 8.65
CA ALA A 210 2.63 13.17 9.44
C ALA A 210 3.93 12.42 9.83
N TRP A 211 4.33 11.43 9.02
CA TRP A 211 5.46 10.55 9.26
C TRP A 211 6.18 10.22 7.95
N TYR A 212 7.50 10.15 8.00
CA TYR A 212 8.37 9.86 6.86
C TYR A 212 9.62 9.09 7.32
N PRO A 213 9.96 7.95 6.72
CA PRO A 213 11.17 7.21 7.07
C PRO A 213 12.45 8.03 6.81
N ALA A 214 13.42 7.95 7.71
CA ALA A 214 14.71 8.63 7.55
C ALA A 214 15.50 8.11 6.34
N ASP A 215 15.38 6.82 6.01
CA ASP A 215 16.00 6.21 4.83
C ASP A 215 15.39 6.73 3.53
N PHE A 216 14.07 6.99 3.51
CA PHE A 216 13.42 7.61 2.35
C PHE A 216 13.86 9.06 2.19
N TYR A 217 14.00 9.81 3.30
CA TYR A 217 14.53 11.17 3.24
C TYR A 217 15.96 11.17 2.67
N ALA A 218 16.80 10.23 3.10
CA ALA A 218 18.13 10.07 2.54
C ALA A 218 18.11 9.67 1.04
N ASP A 219 17.18 8.83 0.59
CA ASP A 219 17.00 8.51 -0.83
C ASP A 219 16.65 9.75 -1.65
N ASP A 220 15.78 10.63 -1.13
CA ASP A 220 15.42 11.88 -1.79
C ASP A 220 16.60 12.87 -1.83
N LEU A 221 17.43 12.92 -0.79
CA LEU A 221 18.67 13.71 -0.80
C LEU A 221 19.68 13.19 -1.84
N ARG A 222 19.72 11.87 -2.10
CA ARG A 222 20.52 11.31 -3.21
C ARG A 222 19.98 11.73 -4.57
N ALA A 223 18.66 11.95 -4.70
CA ALA A 223 18.11 12.54 -5.93
C ALA A 223 18.71 13.93 -6.17
N ARG A 224 18.95 14.71 -5.12
CA ARG A 224 19.64 16.00 -5.24
C ARG A 224 21.12 15.88 -5.59
N ASP A 225 21.81 14.86 -5.09
CA ASP A 225 23.19 14.53 -5.52
C ASP A 225 23.23 14.28 -7.04
N ILE A 226 22.26 13.51 -7.57
CA ILE A 226 22.14 13.25 -9.02
C ILE A 226 21.97 14.55 -9.80
N LEU A 227 21.12 15.46 -9.32
CA LEU A 227 20.90 16.76 -9.96
C LEU A 227 22.15 17.64 -9.94
N GLU A 228 22.99 17.58 -8.89
CA GLU A 228 24.26 18.31 -8.89
C GLU A 228 25.19 17.89 -10.03
N HIS A 229 25.18 16.59 -10.37
CA HIS A 229 26.07 16.04 -11.41
C HIS A 229 25.46 16.11 -12.82
N LEU A 230 24.13 16.06 -12.94
CA LEU A 230 23.44 15.93 -14.22
C LEU A 230 22.65 17.17 -14.64
N ALA A 231 22.41 18.14 -13.75
CA ALA A 231 21.66 19.33 -14.14
C ALA A 231 22.48 20.18 -15.11
N ASP A 232 21.94 20.36 -16.31
CA ASP A 232 22.40 21.35 -17.26
C ASP A 232 21.69 22.70 -17.03
N ALA A 233 22.02 23.68 -17.88
CA ALA A 233 21.41 25.01 -17.81
C ALA A 233 19.88 24.99 -17.92
N SER A 234 19.29 23.94 -18.51
CA SER A 234 17.84 23.86 -18.73
C SER A 234 17.06 23.49 -17.46
N ALA A 235 17.70 22.80 -16.50
CA ALA A 235 17.11 22.46 -15.20
C ALA A 235 17.52 23.40 -14.07
N ALA A 236 18.51 24.28 -14.29
CA ALA A 236 19.13 25.08 -13.24
C ALA A 236 18.14 25.97 -12.47
N ASP A 237 17.17 26.57 -13.16
CA ASP A 237 16.17 27.42 -12.52
C ASP A 237 15.17 26.62 -11.68
N ALA A 238 14.71 25.47 -12.19
CA ALA A 238 13.83 24.57 -11.45
C ALA A 238 14.52 24.02 -10.18
N VAL A 239 15.79 23.61 -10.30
CA VAL A 239 16.58 23.15 -9.14
C VAL A 239 16.73 24.27 -8.11
N ARG A 240 17.02 25.50 -8.54
CA ARG A 240 17.17 26.65 -7.63
C ARG A 240 15.87 26.99 -6.90
N GLU A 241 14.74 26.90 -7.59
CA GLU A 241 13.41 27.11 -6.99
C GLU A 241 13.13 26.07 -5.90
N ILE A 242 13.33 24.79 -6.21
CA ILE A 242 13.11 23.70 -5.24
C ILE A 242 14.11 23.80 -4.07
N ASP A 243 15.39 24.10 -4.33
CA ASP A 243 16.41 24.31 -3.30
C ASP A 243 16.03 25.46 -2.34
N GLY A 244 15.43 26.53 -2.87
CA GLY A 244 14.90 27.64 -2.07
C GLY A 244 13.76 27.21 -1.15
N ALA A 245 12.80 26.44 -1.68
CA ALA A 245 11.70 25.89 -0.90
C ALA A 245 12.18 24.90 0.17
N PHE A 246 13.11 24.00 -0.17
CA PHE A 246 13.74 23.08 0.77
C PHE A 246 14.45 23.84 1.90
N THR A 247 15.20 24.90 1.57
CA THR A 247 15.90 25.72 2.56
C THR A 247 14.93 26.39 3.54
N ALA A 248 13.77 26.86 3.07
CA ALA A 248 12.75 27.50 3.90
C ALA A 248 12.07 26.53 4.88
N LEU A 249 12.07 25.22 4.57
CA LEU A 249 11.42 24.17 5.37
C LEU A 249 12.40 23.37 6.26
N THR A 250 13.68 23.74 6.25
CA THR A 250 14.74 23.02 6.96
C THR A 250 15.65 23.97 7.74
N CYS A 251 16.42 23.44 8.68
CA CYS A 251 17.53 24.15 9.32
C CYS A 251 18.82 23.33 9.22
N ASP A 252 19.98 24.01 9.16
CA ASP A 252 21.29 23.33 9.16
C ASP A 252 21.60 22.88 10.59
N ASP A 253 21.67 21.57 10.79
CA ASP A 253 22.01 20.90 12.04
C ASP A 253 23.31 20.12 11.92
N ALA A 254 24.13 20.42 10.91
CA ALA A 254 25.31 19.68 10.51
C ALA A 254 25.05 18.19 10.18
N GLY A 255 23.80 17.82 9.86
CA GLY A 255 23.40 16.45 9.53
C GLY A 255 23.29 15.53 10.74
N ASN A 256 23.23 16.09 11.95
CA ASN A 256 23.20 15.33 13.19
C ASN A 256 21.92 14.49 13.32
N ALA A 257 20.74 15.06 13.04
CA ALA A 257 19.47 14.37 13.19
C ALA A 257 19.33 13.18 12.23
N LEU A 258 19.72 13.36 10.97
CA LEU A 258 19.68 12.28 9.98
C LEU A 258 20.73 11.20 10.30
N SER A 259 21.94 11.59 10.71
CA SER A 259 22.98 10.63 11.10
C SER A 259 22.52 9.77 12.28
N ALA A 260 21.92 10.38 13.30
CA ALA A 260 21.36 9.66 14.44
C ALA A 260 20.25 8.69 14.03
N ALA A 261 19.29 9.13 13.21
CA ALA A 261 18.17 8.31 12.76
C ALA A 261 18.60 7.11 11.90
N LEU A 262 19.70 7.24 11.16
CA LEU A 262 20.26 6.18 10.32
C LEU A 262 21.38 5.38 11.01
N ALA A 263 21.66 5.64 12.29
CA ALA A 263 22.79 5.05 13.02
C ALA A 263 24.14 5.18 12.28
N LEU A 264 24.36 6.33 11.63
CA LEU A 264 25.60 6.67 10.95
C LEU A 264 26.57 7.41 11.90
N PRO A 265 27.89 7.32 11.69
CA PRO A 265 28.85 8.16 12.40
C PRO A 265 28.53 9.65 12.20
N GLY A 266 28.62 10.46 13.26
CA GLY A 266 28.21 11.88 13.23
C GLY A 266 28.95 12.77 12.21
N GLU A 267 30.10 12.32 11.69
CA GLU A 267 30.85 13.02 10.65
C GLU A 267 30.48 12.58 9.22
N ALA A 268 29.71 11.49 9.06
CA ALA A 268 29.49 10.84 7.76
C ALA A 268 28.76 11.74 6.75
N LEU A 269 27.92 12.65 7.23
CA LEU A 269 27.14 13.56 6.39
C LEU A 269 27.75 14.96 6.25
N ARG A 270 28.76 15.31 7.06
CA ARG A 270 29.34 16.67 7.04
C ARG A 270 30.14 16.98 5.79
N THR A 271 30.65 15.95 5.12
CA THR A 271 31.44 16.04 3.88
C THR A 271 30.58 15.99 2.62
N ARG A 272 29.26 15.83 2.76
CA ARG A 272 28.31 15.77 1.65
C ARG A 272 27.85 17.18 1.22
N GLY A 273 27.04 17.25 0.16
CA GLY A 273 26.38 18.48 -0.27
C GLY A 273 25.59 19.14 0.86
N TRP A 274 25.44 20.46 0.80
CA TRP A 274 24.87 21.26 1.91
C TRP A 274 23.47 20.80 2.34
N TRP A 275 22.68 20.21 1.44
CA TRP A 275 21.35 19.68 1.73
C TRP A 275 21.37 18.49 2.71
N TRP A 276 22.45 17.69 2.73
CA TRP A 276 22.60 16.57 3.68
C TRP A 276 22.82 17.02 5.13
N ARG A 277 23.24 18.27 5.32
CA ARG A 277 23.50 18.84 6.65
C ARG A 277 22.25 19.46 7.28
N ARG A 278 21.09 19.29 6.64
CA ARG A 278 19.86 19.96 7.02
C ARG A 278 18.81 18.96 7.46
N GLN A 279 18.13 19.30 8.54
CA GLN A 279 16.95 18.60 9.01
C GLN A 279 15.69 19.40 8.71
N PRO A 280 14.55 18.74 8.49
CA PRO A 280 13.26 19.42 8.50
C PRO A 280 12.99 20.16 9.80
N LEU A 281 12.25 21.27 9.72
CA LEU A 281 11.81 22.03 10.89
C LEU A 281 10.91 21.18 11.81
N GLU A 282 10.07 20.33 11.22
CA GLU A 282 9.30 19.32 11.91
C GLU A 282 9.79 17.94 11.49
N LEU A 283 10.47 17.24 12.41
CA LEU A 283 11.03 15.93 12.15
C LEU A 283 9.93 14.87 11.95
N PRO A 284 9.90 14.17 10.81
CA PRO A 284 8.85 13.19 10.51
C PRO A 284 9.20 11.77 10.95
N TRP A 285 10.34 11.57 11.61
CA TRP A 285 10.75 10.32 12.23
C TRP A 285 11.04 10.53 13.72
N PRO A 286 10.86 9.49 14.56
CA PRO A 286 11.18 9.60 15.97
C PRO A 286 12.67 9.87 16.16
N VAL A 287 13.00 10.84 17.02
CA VAL A 287 14.36 11.00 17.52
C VAL A 287 14.58 9.91 18.54
N VAL A 288 15.47 8.97 18.26
CA VAL A 288 15.92 8.02 19.28
C VAL A 288 16.70 8.84 20.30
N ALA A 289 16.06 9.17 21.43
CA ALA A 289 16.80 9.72 22.55
C ALA A 289 17.83 8.66 22.94
N SER A 290 19.11 8.95 22.69
CA SER A 290 20.19 8.15 23.23
C SER A 290 20.04 8.14 24.75
N GLU A 291 19.56 7.04 25.32
CA GLU A 291 19.61 6.84 26.77
C GLU A 291 21.07 7.06 27.20
N GLY A 292 21.26 8.04 28.07
CA GLY A 292 22.58 8.57 28.42
C GLY A 292 23.53 7.46 28.88
N SER A 293 24.72 7.45 28.27
CA SER A 293 25.90 6.77 28.83
C SER A 293 26.34 7.40 30.14
#